data_AF-A0A1R4HE39-F1
#
_entry.id   AF-A0A1R4HE39-F1
#
_cell.length_a   1.000
_cell.length_b   1.000
_cell.length_c   1.000
_cell.angle_alpha   90.00
_cell.angle_beta   90.00
_cell.angle_gamma   90.00
#
_symmetry.space_group_name_H-M   'P 1'
#
loop_
_entity.id
_entity.type
_entity.pdbx_description
1 polymer ?
#
loop_
_entity_poly.entity_id
_entity_poly.type
_entity_poly.pdbx_seq_one_letter_code
_entity_poly.pdbx_strand_id
1 'polypeptide(L)'
;MAGYSIELMLKAKVCEQFGIDNLFDETFKFPGIAEARRAVKTHDVAALFIFSGLRKKFEIAKSVNKILEQTNTWLFDASGHCVWSEQIRYLPVGSQKSFFVLDFIELLGHEEGLLQWIKMS
;
A
#
# COMPACT_ATOMS: atom_id res chain seq x y z
N MET A 1 -9.90 6.46 3.80
CA MET A 1 -8.78 6.26 4.76
C MET A 1 -8.12 4.88 4.62
N ALA A 2 -8.84 3.81 4.28
CA ALA A 2 -8.32 2.44 4.24
C ALA A 2 -7.02 2.23 3.44
N GLY A 3 -6.89 2.78 2.23
CA GLY A 3 -5.64 2.63 1.47
C GLY A 3 -4.44 3.42 2.01
N TYR A 4 -4.65 4.45 2.84
CA TYR A 4 -3.53 5.08 3.55
C TYR A 4 -2.92 4.14 4.58
N SER A 5 -3.70 3.24 5.17
CA SER A 5 -3.17 2.23 6.08
C SER A 5 -2.15 1.34 5.37
N ILE A 6 -2.43 0.94 4.13
CA ILE A 6 -1.50 0.15 3.29
C ILE A 6 -0.26 0.99 2.97
N GLU A 7 -0.44 2.23 2.51
CA GLU A 7 0.67 3.14 2.20
C GLU A 7 1.62 3.30 3.40
N LEU A 8 1.07 3.56 4.59
CA LEU A 8 1.83 3.74 5.82
C LEU A 8 2.56 2.46 6.24
N MET A 9 1.91 1.30 6.14
CA MET A 9 2.55 0.02 6.46
C MET A 9 3.67 -0.32 5.48
N LEU A 10 3.48 -0.08 4.18
CA LEU A 10 4.54 -0.29 3.19
C LEU A 10 5.70 0.69 3.42
N LYS A 11 5.43 1.95 3.77
CA LYS A 11 6.47 2.93 4.13
C LYS A 11 7.27 2.51 5.36
N ALA A 12 6.60 1.93 6.36
CA ALA A 12 7.30 1.31 7.50
C ALA A 12 8.19 0.14 7.05
N LYS A 13 7.70 -0.72 6.15
CA LYS A 13 8.51 -1.80 5.56
C LYS A 13 9.68 -1.30 4.71
N VAL A 14 9.55 -0.16 4.03
CA VAL A 14 10.68 0.49 3.35
C VAL A 14 11.74 0.95 4.35
N CYS A 15 11.32 1.57 5.46
CA CYS A 15 12.22 1.94 6.56
C CYS A 15 12.98 0.72 7.11
N GLU A 16 12.27 -0.38 7.39
CA GLU A 16 12.86 -1.66 7.83
C GLU A 16 13.86 -2.20 6.79
N GLN A 17 13.46 -2.25 5.52
CA GLN A 17 14.29 -2.77 4.43
C GLN A 17 15.56 -1.95 4.20
N PHE A 18 15.50 -0.63 4.45
CA PHE A 18 16.63 0.27 4.28
C PHE A 18 17.50 0.39 5.54
N GLY A 19 17.06 -0.18 6.67
CA GLY A 19 17.73 -0.06 7.95
C GLY A 19 17.72 1.36 8.52
N ILE A 20 16.64 2.11 8.26
CA ILE A 20 16.49 3.51 8.70
C ILE A 20 15.17 3.63 9.46
N ASP A 21 15.23 3.91 10.76
CA ASP A 21 14.06 3.94 11.65
C ASP A 21 12.95 4.88 11.16
N ASN A 22 13.32 6.07 10.69
CA ASN A 22 12.36 7.05 10.17
C ASN A 22 12.91 7.83 8.98
N LEU A 23 12.76 7.25 7.79
CA LEU A 23 13.16 7.89 6.54
C LEU A 23 12.38 9.19 6.25
N PHE A 24 11.21 9.36 6.86
CA PHE A 24 10.32 10.51 6.66
C PHE A 24 10.52 11.61 7.70
N ASP A 25 11.44 11.43 8.66
CA ASP A 25 11.89 12.49 9.56
C ASP A 25 12.81 13.46 8.80
N GLU A 26 12.32 14.68 8.58
CA GLU A 26 13.10 15.71 7.87
C GLU A 26 14.28 16.26 8.69
N THR A 27 14.32 15.99 10.00
CA THR A 27 15.41 16.40 10.89
C THR A 27 16.61 15.43 10.83
N PHE A 28 16.39 14.18 10.41
CA PHE A 28 17.45 13.18 10.27
C PHE A 28 18.37 13.53 9.08
N LYS A 29 19.67 13.65 9.38
CA LYS A 29 20.71 14.01 8.41
C LYS A 29 21.71 12.87 8.27
N PHE A 30 21.77 12.31 7.06
CA PHE A 30 22.76 11.34 6.64
C PHE A 30 23.11 11.60 5.17
N PRO A 31 24.36 11.48 4.72
CA PRO A 31 24.71 11.67 3.32
C PRO A 31 23.87 10.78 2.40
N GLY A 32 23.19 11.34 1.41
CA GLY A 32 22.32 10.59 0.49
C GLY A 32 20.87 10.38 0.97
N ILE A 33 20.53 10.79 2.21
CA ILE A 33 19.17 10.59 2.75
C ILE A 33 18.11 11.40 2.01
N ALA A 34 18.47 12.59 1.53
CA ALA A 34 17.54 13.47 0.84
C ALA A 34 17.11 12.87 -0.51
N GLU A 35 18.06 12.25 -1.21
CA GLU A 35 17.87 11.54 -2.46
C GLU A 35 17.04 10.28 -2.24
N ALA A 36 17.39 9.46 -1.25
CA ALA A 36 16.63 8.26 -0.89
C ALA A 36 15.19 8.60 -0.50
N ARG A 37 15.00 9.61 0.36
CA ARG A 37 13.67 10.11 0.76
C ARG A 37 12.87 10.58 -0.45
N ARG A 38 13.48 11.34 -1.36
CA ARG A 38 12.80 11.83 -2.57
C ARG A 38 12.32 10.68 -3.45
N ALA A 39 13.10 9.60 -3.57
CA ALA A 39 12.72 8.44 -4.37
C ALA A 39 11.51 7.68 -3.79
N VAL A 40 11.39 7.59 -2.47
CA VAL A 40 10.32 6.81 -1.81
C VAL A 40 9.17 7.64 -1.24
N LYS A 41 9.25 8.99 -1.30
CA LYS A 41 8.16 9.91 -0.95
C LYS A 41 7.12 9.94 -2.08
N THR A 42 6.50 8.78 -2.32
CA THR A 42 5.44 8.55 -3.29
C THR A 42 4.16 8.06 -2.59
N HIS A 43 3.03 8.21 -3.28
CA HIS A 43 1.73 7.63 -2.92
C HIS A 43 1.38 6.42 -3.79
N ASP A 44 2.27 6.03 -4.70
CA ASP A 44 2.08 4.85 -5.55
C ASP A 44 2.34 3.57 -4.74
N VAL A 45 1.27 2.82 -4.47
CA VAL A 45 1.31 1.55 -3.73
C VAL A 45 2.18 0.51 -4.46
N ALA A 46 2.16 0.45 -5.79
CA ALA A 46 2.95 -0.50 -6.55
C ALA A 46 4.45 -0.20 -6.39
N ALA A 47 4.83 1.07 -6.45
CA ALA A 47 6.21 1.49 -6.18
C ALA A 47 6.63 1.14 -4.74
N LEU A 48 5.77 1.38 -3.75
CA LEU A 48 6.03 1.05 -2.35
C LEU A 48 6.18 -0.46 -2.11
N PHE A 49 5.43 -1.31 -2.83
CA PHE A 49 5.65 -2.77 -2.81
C PHE A 49 7.02 -3.18 -3.33
N ILE A 50 7.54 -2.46 -4.34
CA ILE A 50 8.88 -2.72 -4.89
C ILE A 50 9.93 -2.26 -3.87
N PHE A 51 9.82 -1.04 -3.36
CA PHE A 51 10.79 -0.48 -2.40
C PHE A 51 10.86 -1.26 -1.08
N SER A 52 9.73 -1.80 -0.61
CA SER A 52 9.69 -2.66 0.58
C SER A 52 10.21 -4.08 0.35
N GLY A 53 10.54 -4.45 -0.89
CA GLY A 53 10.94 -5.81 -1.25
C GLY A 53 9.81 -6.84 -1.20
N LEU A 54 8.57 -6.41 -0.95
CA LEU A 54 7.42 -7.30 -0.78
C LEU A 54 6.77 -7.72 -2.11
N ARG A 55 7.06 -7.03 -3.22
CA ARG A 55 6.40 -7.27 -4.53
C ARG A 55 6.37 -8.76 -4.93
N LYS A 56 7.52 -9.44 -4.92
CA LYS A 56 7.59 -10.85 -5.32
C LYS A 56 6.89 -11.78 -4.32
N LYS A 57 7.04 -11.51 -3.01
CA LYS A 57 6.35 -12.27 -1.96
C LYS A 57 4.83 -12.15 -2.10
N PHE A 58 4.35 -10.94 -2.41
CA PHE A 58 2.92 -10.66 -2.57
C PHE A 58 2.32 -11.39 -3.78
N GLU A 59 3.03 -11.41 -4.92
CA GLU A 59 2.58 -12.15 -6.11
C GLU A 59 2.43 -13.65 -5.86
N ILE A 60 3.30 -14.25 -5.04
CA ILE A 60 3.19 -15.65 -4.63
C ILE A 60 2.06 -15.84 -3.61
N ALA A 61 1.97 -14.97 -2.62
CA ALA A 61 0.96 -15.08 -1.57
C ALA A 61 -0.46 -14.98 -2.13
N LYS A 62 -0.69 -14.04 -3.06
CA LYS A 62 -2.02 -13.85 -3.65
C LYS A 62 -2.46 -15.01 -4.56
N SER A 63 -1.54 -15.82 -5.11
CA SER A 63 -1.92 -16.97 -5.94
C SER A 63 -2.51 -18.13 -5.14
N VAL A 64 -2.37 -18.11 -3.81
CA VAL A 64 -2.88 -19.14 -2.90
C VAL A 64 -3.85 -18.60 -1.84
N ASN A 65 -3.98 -17.28 -1.73
CA ASN A 65 -4.88 -16.61 -0.80
C ASN A 65 -5.88 -15.73 -1.58
N LYS A 66 -7.14 -16.17 -1.57
CA LYS A 66 -8.25 -15.52 -2.29
C LYS A 66 -8.55 -14.10 -1.77
N ILE A 67 -8.36 -13.85 -0.48
CA ILE A 67 -8.55 -12.52 0.11
C ILE A 67 -7.51 -11.55 -0.44
N LEU A 68 -6.24 -11.97 -0.53
CA LEU A 68 -5.18 -11.16 -1.12
C LEU A 68 -5.35 -10.98 -2.64
N GLU A 69 -5.82 -12.01 -3.35
CA GLU A 69 -6.17 -11.92 -4.77
C GLU A 69 -7.25 -10.87 -5.00
N GLN A 70 -8.35 -10.96 -4.25
CA GLN A 70 -9.45 -9.99 -4.34
C GLN A 70 -8.95 -8.58 -3.99
N THR A 71 -8.21 -8.43 -2.88
CA THR A 71 -7.61 -7.16 -2.47
C THR A 71 -6.71 -6.57 -3.56
N ASN A 72 -5.94 -7.40 -4.27
CA ASN A 72 -5.11 -6.97 -5.40
C ASN A 72 -5.96 -6.41 -6.55
N THR A 73 -7.10 -7.03 -6.87
CA THR A 73 -8.04 -6.51 -7.87
C THR A 73 -8.57 -5.14 -7.45
N TRP A 74 -8.97 -4.96 -6.19
CA TRP A 74 -9.39 -3.64 -5.70
C TRP A 74 -8.25 -2.62 -5.77
N LEU A 75 -7.02 -2.99 -5.41
CA LEU A 75 -5.91 -2.03 -5.39
C LEU A 75 -5.43 -1.58 -6.77
N PHE A 76 -5.39 -2.49 -7.73
CA PHE A 76 -4.64 -2.29 -8.97
C PHE A 76 -5.44 -2.47 -10.26
N ASP A 77 -6.66 -3.02 -10.21
CA ASP A 77 -7.48 -3.23 -11.41
C ASP A 77 -8.54 -2.13 -11.57
N ALA A 78 -8.52 -1.49 -12.75
CA ALA A 78 -9.40 -0.40 -13.13
C ALA A 78 -10.76 -0.85 -13.69
N SER A 79 -11.08 -2.15 -13.66
CA SER A 79 -12.29 -2.76 -14.21
C SER A 79 -13.60 -2.45 -13.46
N GLY A 80 -13.81 -1.18 -13.09
CA GLY A 80 -15.04 -0.71 -12.42
C GLY A 80 -15.07 -0.92 -10.91
N HIS A 81 -13.92 -1.25 -10.31
CA HIS A 81 -13.73 -1.51 -8.89
C HIS A 81 -13.16 -0.26 -8.17
N CYS A 82 -13.13 -0.30 -6.83
CA CYS A 82 -12.46 0.71 -6.01
C CYS A 82 -10.95 0.60 -6.12
N VAL A 83 -10.37 1.11 -7.23
CA VAL A 83 -8.93 1.42 -7.32
C VAL A 83 -8.58 2.30 -6.14
N TRP A 84 -7.44 2.08 -5.49
CA TRP A 84 -6.94 3.08 -4.55
C TRP A 84 -5.81 3.88 -5.19
N SER A 85 -6.00 5.20 -5.25
CA SER A 85 -4.94 6.15 -5.55
C SER A 85 -5.24 7.46 -4.84
N GLU A 86 -4.21 8.28 -4.61
CA GLU A 86 -4.39 9.62 -4.05
C GLU A 86 -5.34 10.48 -4.90
N GLN A 87 -5.30 10.28 -6.22
CA GLN A 87 -6.09 11.05 -7.19
C GLN A 87 -7.60 10.91 -6.98
N ILE A 88 -8.05 9.80 -6.41
CA ILE A 88 -9.48 9.54 -6.14
C ILE A 88 -10.08 10.54 -5.16
N ARG A 89 -9.26 11.16 -4.31
CA ARG A 89 -9.71 12.23 -3.39
C ARG A 89 -10.25 13.44 -4.13
N TYR A 90 -9.77 13.69 -5.34
CA TYR A 90 -10.15 14.85 -6.14
C TYR A 90 -11.30 14.55 -7.11
N LEU A 91 -11.76 13.31 -7.16
CA LEU A 91 -12.91 12.95 -7.97
C LEU A 91 -14.21 13.43 -7.32
N PRO A 92 -15.23 13.78 -8.12
CA PRO A 92 -16.54 14.16 -7.60
C PRO A 92 -17.15 13.11 -6.65
N VAL A 93 -17.97 13.59 -5.71
CA VAL A 93 -18.76 12.69 -4.86
C VAL A 93 -19.62 11.78 -5.74
N GLY A 94 -19.60 10.48 -5.45
CA GLY A 94 -20.29 9.47 -6.26
C GLY A 94 -19.44 8.80 -7.34
N SER A 95 -18.19 9.23 -7.55
CA SER A 95 -17.25 8.54 -8.45
C SER A 95 -16.84 7.15 -7.95
N GLN A 96 -17.05 6.86 -6.67
CA GLN A 96 -16.86 5.54 -6.07
C GLN A 96 -18.18 5.06 -5.50
N LYS A 97 -18.55 3.81 -5.79
CA LYS A 97 -19.76 3.21 -5.21
C LYS A 97 -19.46 2.78 -3.77
N SER A 98 -20.35 3.11 -2.84
CA SER A 98 -20.14 2.88 -1.40
C SER A 98 -19.88 1.42 -1.06
N PHE A 99 -20.59 0.48 -1.69
CA PHE A 99 -20.40 -0.95 -1.43
C PHE A 99 -18.99 -1.44 -1.78
N PHE A 100 -18.40 -0.96 -2.88
CA PHE A 100 -17.02 -1.26 -3.23
C PHE A 100 -16.01 -0.79 -2.18
N VAL A 101 -16.26 0.36 -1.56
CA VAL A 101 -15.39 0.89 -0.50
C VAL A 101 -15.53 0.07 0.78
N LEU A 102 -16.75 -0.37 1.12
CA LEU A 102 -17.01 -1.19 2.30
C LEU A 102 -16.40 -2.59 2.15
N ASP A 103 -16.61 -3.26 1.02
CA ASP A 103 -16.02 -4.56 0.71
C ASP A 103 -14.49 -4.48 0.77
N PHE A 104 -13.91 -3.40 0.26
CA PHE A 104 -12.46 -3.20 0.33
C PHE A 104 -11.96 -3.02 1.77
N ILE A 105 -12.67 -2.27 2.61
CA ILE A 105 -12.32 -2.12 4.03
C ILE A 105 -12.37 -3.46 4.75
N GLU A 106 -13.38 -4.28 4.46
CA GLU A 106 -13.55 -5.62 5.04
C GLU A 106 -12.40 -6.55 4.65
N LEU A 107 -12.05 -6.60 3.35
CA LEU A 107 -10.94 -7.40 2.84
C LEU A 107 -9.59 -7.00 3.48
N LEU A 108 -9.37 -5.71 3.72
CA LEU A 108 -8.15 -5.23 4.37
C LEU A 108 -8.07 -5.63 5.85
N GLY A 109 -9.20 -5.61 6.56
CA GLY A 109 -9.31 -5.94 7.98
C GLY A 109 -9.36 -7.43 8.27
N HIS A 110 -9.57 -8.27 7.24
CA HIS A 110 -9.64 -9.72 7.37
C HIS A 110 -8.35 -10.30 7.98
N GLU A 111 -8.46 -11.43 8.69
CA GLU A 111 -7.31 -12.09 9.35
C GLU A 111 -6.23 -12.52 8.35
N GLU A 112 -6.66 -12.98 7.18
CA GLU A 112 -5.81 -13.30 6.02
C GLU A 112 -5.64 -12.10 5.06
N GLY A 113 -6.07 -10.91 5.48
CA GLY A 113 -6.10 -9.69 4.70
C GLY A 113 -4.73 -9.04 4.54
N LEU A 114 -4.66 -8.07 3.63
CA LEU A 114 -3.40 -7.46 3.25
C LEU A 114 -2.68 -6.75 4.41
N LEU A 115 -3.41 -6.13 5.34
CA LEU A 115 -2.78 -5.44 6.48
C LEU A 115 -2.05 -6.44 7.39
N GLN A 116 -2.68 -7.58 7.69
CA GLN A 116 -2.01 -8.63 8.49
C GLN A 116 -0.84 -9.25 7.74
N TRP A 117 -1.02 -9.49 6.44
CA TRP A 117 0.04 -10.04 5.61
C TRP A 117 1.28 -9.13 5.56
N ILE A 118 1.10 -7.81 5.35
CA ILE A 118 2.22 -6.85 5.37
C ILE A 118 2.89 -6.86 6.74
N LYS A 119 2.12 -6.89 7.83
CA LYS A 119 2.67 -6.90 9.20
C LYS A 119 3.59 -8.10 9.45
N MET A 120 3.24 -9.27 8.93
CA MET A 120 3.97 -10.53 9.14
C MET A 120 5.12 -10.78 8.14
N SER A 121 5.22 -10.00 7.07
CA SER A 121 6.16 -10.22 5.95
C SER A 121 7.51 -9.53 6.10
#